data_AF-A0A1M4W2K1-F1
#
_entry.id   AF-A0A1M4W2K1-F1
#
_cell.length_a   1.000
_cell.length_b   1.000
_cell.length_c   1.000
_cell.angle_alpha   90.00
_cell.angle_beta   90.00
_cell.angle_gamma   90.00
#
_symmetry.space_group_name_H-M   'P 1'
#
loop_
_entity.id
_entity.type
_entity.pdbx_description
1 polymer ?
#
loop_
_entity_poly.entity_id
_entity_poly.type
_entity_poly.pdbx_seq_one_letter_code
_entity_poly.pdbx_strand_id
1 'polypeptide(L)'
;MKTIYTLLSILCCTLFLNAQQANTDFANQMNTIFQHLDKNRVPHGILTDFGLEYVDLNGYNGTLNNNNHTSRTTVHESFYTLISSRIRAVNTGFMQPIDFEKLWHSKRTQGLITVGGLYFKYAKFKDDARTHLVR
;
A
#
# COMPACT_ATOMS: atom_id res chain seq x y z
N MET A 1 32.41 15.71 -22.43
CA MET A 1 31.33 14.70 -22.51
C MET A 1 31.44 13.64 -21.41
N LYS A 2 32.57 12.94 -21.24
CA LYS A 2 32.74 11.93 -20.18
C LYS A 2 32.46 12.43 -18.75
N THR A 3 32.91 13.65 -18.43
CA THR A 3 32.69 14.32 -17.13
C THR A 3 31.23 14.65 -16.82
N ILE A 4 30.41 14.92 -17.84
CA ILE A 4 28.97 15.19 -17.66
C ILE A 4 28.23 13.90 -17.31
N TYR A 5 28.58 12.78 -17.96
CA TYR A 5 27.98 11.48 -17.64
C TYR A 5 28.35 10.99 -16.24
N THR A 6 29.58 11.23 -15.76
CA THR A 6 29.95 10.91 -14.38
C THR A 6 29.20 11.79 -13.37
N LEU A 7 29.04 13.08 -13.63
CA LEU A 7 28.29 13.97 -12.75
C LEU A 7 26.80 13.58 -12.67
N LEU A 8 26.21 13.23 -13.82
CA LEU A 8 24.82 12.79 -13.90
C LEU A 8 24.61 11.43 -13.20
N SER A 9 25.57 10.51 -13.30
CA SER A 9 25.54 9.24 -12.59
C SER A 9 25.58 9.44 -11.06
N ILE A 10 26.46 10.31 -10.57
CA ILE A 10 26.57 10.62 -9.13
C ILE A 10 25.28 11.28 -8.62
N LEU A 11 24.72 12.23 -9.36
CA LEU A 11 23.45 12.88 -9.02
C LEU A 11 22.30 11.87 -8.99
N CYS A 12 22.26 10.92 -9.93
CA CYS A 12 21.24 9.87 -9.95
C CYS A 12 21.37 8.96 -8.73
N CYS A 13 22.59 8.54 -8.38
CA CYS A 13 22.85 7.70 -7.21
C CYS A 13 22.39 8.35 -5.89
N THR A 14 22.60 9.65 -5.69
CA THR A 14 22.16 10.32 -4.45
C THR A 14 20.64 10.41 -4.35
N LEU A 15 19.92 10.57 -5.46
CA LEU A 15 18.45 10.57 -5.48
C LEU A 15 17.87 9.20 -5.08
N PHE A 16 18.46 8.10 -5.55
CA PHE A 16 18.00 6.75 -5.19
C PHE A 16 18.22 6.40 -3.70
N LEU A 17 19.32 6.84 -3.10
CA LEU A 17 19.60 6.60 -1.68
C LEU A 17 18.61 7.31 -0.75
N ASN A 18 18.28 8.58 -1.05
CA ASN A 18 17.30 9.34 -0.26
C ASN A 18 15.89 8.74 -0.34
N ALA A 19 15.50 8.19 -1.49
CA ALA A 19 14.20 7.54 -1.66
C ALA A 19 14.04 6.25 -0.83
N GLN A 20 15.12 5.48 -0.64
CA GLN A 20 15.10 4.30 0.23
C GLN A 20 15.02 4.68 1.71
N GLN A 21 15.74 5.74 2.12
CA GLN A 21 15.79 6.17 3.51
C GLN A 21 14.43 6.68 4.03
N ALA A 22 13.69 7.45 3.22
CA ALA A 22 12.36 7.91 3.60
C ALA A 22 11.37 6.77 3.91
N ASN A 23 11.45 5.67 3.16
CA ASN A 23 10.63 4.49 3.38
C ASN A 23 11.01 3.77 4.69
N THR A 24 12.31 3.64 4.97
CA THR A 24 12.79 3.05 6.23
C THR A 24 12.43 3.89 7.45
N ASP A 25 12.50 5.22 7.34
CA ASP A 25 12.18 6.12 8.44
C ASP A 25 10.70 6.05 8.83
N PHE A 26 9.80 6.06 7.83
CA PHE A 26 8.38 5.84 8.05
C PHE A 26 8.11 4.48 8.74
N ALA A 27 8.69 3.40 8.21
CA ALA A 27 8.51 2.07 8.77
C ALA A 27 9.02 1.98 10.22
N ASN A 28 10.16 2.61 10.54
CA ASN A 28 10.70 2.66 11.89
C ASN A 28 9.79 3.44 12.84
N GLN A 29 9.30 4.59 12.40
CA GLN A 29 8.36 5.41 13.17
C GLN A 29 7.08 4.63 13.46
N MET A 30 6.47 3.97 12.47
CA MET A 30 5.24 3.22 12.70
C MET A 30 5.46 2.01 13.59
N ASN A 31 6.59 1.31 13.45
CA ASN A 31 6.95 0.25 14.39
C ASN A 31 7.12 0.77 15.82
N THR A 32 7.58 2.00 16.01
CA THR A 32 7.73 2.63 17.33
C THR A 32 6.36 3.01 17.92
N ILE A 33 5.48 3.64 17.13
CA ILE A 33 4.12 4.00 17.56
C ILE A 33 3.33 2.75 17.97
N PHE A 34 3.41 1.69 17.16
CA PHE A 34 2.68 0.45 17.37
C PHE A 34 3.50 -0.63 18.11
N GLN A 35 4.57 -0.26 18.83
CA GLN A 35 5.45 -1.22 19.51
C GLN A 35 4.72 -2.04 20.59
N HIS A 36 3.73 -1.44 21.26
CA HIS A 36 2.95 -2.08 22.32
C HIS A 36 1.68 -2.78 21.81
N LEU A 37 1.37 -2.65 20.52
CA LEU A 37 0.23 -3.34 19.93
C LEU A 37 0.59 -4.82 19.76
N ASP A 38 -0.24 -5.72 20.32
CA ASP A 38 -0.14 -7.13 19.99
C ASP A 38 -0.55 -7.35 18.53
N LYS A 39 0.46 -7.36 17.67
CA LYS A 39 0.31 -7.48 16.22
C LYS A 39 -0.40 -8.77 15.83
N ASN A 40 -0.41 -9.83 16.66
CA ASN A 40 -1.10 -11.09 16.36
C ASN A 40 -2.62 -10.99 16.51
N ARG A 41 -3.11 -10.02 17.30
CA ARG A 41 -4.54 -9.76 17.51
C ARG A 41 -5.18 -8.94 16.40
N VAL A 42 -4.38 -8.37 15.50
CA VAL A 42 -4.88 -7.68 14.30
C VAL A 42 -5.51 -8.70 13.35
N PRO A 43 -6.80 -8.59 13.00
CA PRO A 43 -7.43 -9.47 12.03
C PRO A 43 -6.72 -9.41 10.67
N HIS A 44 -6.52 -10.57 10.04
CA HIS A 44 -5.91 -10.70 8.71
C HIS A 44 -4.49 -10.14 8.54
N GLY A 45 -3.90 -9.58 9.60
CA GLY A 45 -2.54 -9.01 9.64
C GLY A 45 -2.35 -7.75 8.78
N ILE A 46 -3.44 -7.08 8.41
CA ILE A 46 -3.44 -5.79 7.70
C ILE A 46 -4.15 -4.77 8.60
N LEU A 47 -3.45 -3.68 8.93
CA LEU A 47 -3.97 -2.58 9.73
C LEU A 47 -3.78 -1.28 8.96
N THR A 48 -4.87 -0.66 8.50
CA THR A 48 -4.78 0.54 7.65
C THR A 48 -4.14 1.72 8.35
N ASP A 49 -4.30 1.85 9.67
CA ASP A 49 -3.66 2.91 10.47
C ASP A 49 -2.14 2.73 10.63
N PHE A 50 -1.60 1.57 10.27
CA PHE A 50 -0.16 1.31 10.28
C PHE A 50 0.52 1.71 8.96
N GLY A 51 -0.22 1.68 7.86
CA GLY A 51 0.30 1.90 6.52
C GLY A 51 0.22 3.35 6.06
N LEU A 52 0.80 3.58 4.88
CA LEU A 52 0.58 4.80 4.12
C LEU A 52 -0.76 4.70 3.40
N GLU A 53 -1.60 5.72 3.56
CA GLU A 53 -2.86 5.88 2.85
C GLU A 53 -2.61 6.61 1.52
N TYR A 54 -2.56 5.86 0.41
CA TYR A 54 -2.55 6.42 -0.94
C TYR A 54 -3.97 6.70 -1.46
N VAL A 55 -4.94 5.96 -0.92
CA VAL A 55 -6.35 6.07 -1.26
C VAL A 55 -7.19 5.65 -0.06
N ASP A 56 -8.32 6.34 0.16
CA ASP A 56 -9.29 5.98 1.19
C ASP A 56 -10.06 4.72 0.78
N LEU A 57 -9.71 3.59 1.40
CA LEU A 57 -10.33 2.29 1.14
C LEU A 57 -11.80 2.24 1.58
N ASN A 58 -12.28 3.14 2.45
CA ASN A 58 -13.68 3.17 2.87
C ASN A 58 -14.63 3.50 1.72
N GLY A 59 -14.15 4.25 0.72
CA GLY A 59 -14.89 4.52 -0.53
C GLY A 59 -15.10 3.29 -1.42
N TYR A 60 -14.32 2.23 -1.21
CA TYR A 60 -14.29 1.01 -2.03
C TYR A 60 -14.75 -0.23 -1.26
N ASN A 61 -15.85 -0.08 -0.51
CA ASN A 61 -16.41 -1.11 0.39
C ASN A 61 -17.41 -2.08 -0.27
N GLY A 62 -17.53 -2.07 -1.60
CA GLY A 62 -18.48 -2.90 -2.36
C GLY A 62 -19.83 -2.25 -2.63
N THR A 63 -20.10 -1.04 -2.13
CA THR A 63 -21.29 -0.26 -2.49
C THR A 63 -20.95 0.82 -3.52
N LEU A 64 -21.57 0.79 -4.69
CA LEU A 64 -21.35 1.81 -5.74
C LEU A 64 -21.90 3.18 -5.32
N ASN A 65 -21.15 4.25 -5.61
CA ASN A 65 -21.56 5.64 -5.39
C ASN A 65 -20.92 6.57 -6.45
N ASN A 66 -21.32 7.85 -6.47
CA ASN A 66 -20.84 8.80 -7.48
C ASN A 66 -19.36 9.19 -7.34
N ASN A 67 -18.70 8.79 -6.25
CA ASN A 67 -17.33 9.18 -5.92
C ASN A 67 -16.36 7.99 -5.94
N ASN A 68 -16.82 6.75 -6.18
CA ASN A 68 -15.98 5.54 -6.13
C ASN A 68 -15.70 4.93 -7.50
N HIS A 69 -15.53 5.80 -8.50
CA HIS A 69 -15.07 5.40 -9.81
C HIS A 69 -13.67 4.80 -9.74
N THR A 70 -13.50 3.62 -10.32
CA THR A 70 -12.21 2.94 -10.37
C THR A 70 -11.48 3.24 -11.68
N SER A 71 -10.24 3.67 -11.59
CA SER A 71 -9.25 3.70 -12.66
C SER A 71 -8.11 2.72 -12.37
N ARG A 72 -7.23 2.48 -13.35
CA ARG A 72 -5.99 1.73 -13.09
C ARG A 72 -5.21 2.32 -11.91
N THR A 73 -5.10 3.65 -11.86
CA THR A 73 -4.40 4.36 -10.78
C THR A 73 -5.02 4.05 -9.42
N THR A 74 -6.35 4.12 -9.29
CA THR A 74 -7.01 3.81 -8.01
C THR A 74 -6.82 2.36 -7.58
N VAL A 75 -6.76 1.40 -8.51
CA VAL A 75 -6.48 -0.02 -8.20
C VAL A 75 -5.03 -0.18 -7.72
N HIS A 76 -4.10 0.49 -8.40
CA HIS A 76 -2.69 0.50 -8.02
C HIS A 76 -2.49 1.10 -6.62
N GLU A 77 -3.01 2.30 -6.38
CA GLU A 77 -2.94 2.99 -5.08
C GLU A 77 -3.61 2.19 -3.97
N SER A 78 -4.78 1.58 -4.24
CA SER A 78 -5.45 0.67 -3.29
C SER A 78 -4.53 -0.48 -2.88
N PHE A 79 -3.79 -1.04 -3.85
CA PHE A 79 -2.87 -2.12 -3.55
C PHE A 79 -1.68 -1.66 -2.70
N TYR A 80 -1.11 -0.50 -3.02
CA TYR A 80 -0.01 0.08 -2.25
C TYR A 80 -0.43 0.43 -0.82
N THR A 81 -1.65 0.96 -0.63
CA THR A 81 -2.23 1.15 0.70
C THR A 81 -2.32 -0.16 1.47
N LEU A 82 -2.80 -1.24 0.85
CA LEU A 82 -2.92 -2.55 1.50
C LEU A 82 -1.56 -3.17 1.86
N ILE A 83 -0.57 -3.05 0.97
CA ILE A 83 0.79 -3.57 1.18
C ILE A 83 1.51 -2.80 2.29
N SER A 84 1.42 -1.47 2.29
CA SER A 84 2.04 -0.61 3.31
C SER A 84 1.41 -0.86 4.69
N SER A 85 0.11 -1.18 4.72
CA SER A 85 -0.67 -1.49 5.92
C SER A 85 -0.39 -2.87 6.53
N ARG A 86 0.51 -3.65 5.96
CA ARG A 86 0.84 -4.99 6.47
C ARG A 86 1.69 -4.89 7.73
N ILE A 87 1.07 -5.15 8.89
CA ILE A 87 1.73 -5.01 10.19
C ILE A 87 2.51 -6.27 10.62
N ARG A 88 2.19 -7.44 10.06
CA ARG A 88 2.92 -8.69 10.26
C ARG A 88 2.97 -9.51 8.99
N ALA A 89 3.91 -10.45 8.93
CA ALA A 89 3.92 -11.45 7.86
C ALA A 89 2.61 -12.26 7.89
N VAL A 90 1.97 -12.35 6.73
CA VAL A 90 0.73 -13.12 6.52
C VAL A 90 0.94 -14.02 5.31
N ASN A 91 0.47 -15.27 5.42
CA ASN A 91 0.58 -16.26 4.34
C ASN A 91 -0.40 -15.99 3.18
N THR A 92 -1.30 -15.02 3.31
CA THR A 92 -2.22 -14.61 2.25
C THR A 92 -1.43 -14.09 1.06
N GLY A 93 -1.76 -14.60 -0.13
CA GLY A 93 -1.07 -14.41 -1.40
C GLY A 93 -1.03 -12.96 -1.91
N PHE A 94 -0.27 -12.12 -1.22
CA PHE A 94 0.13 -10.82 -1.67
C PHE A 94 1.12 -11.00 -2.82
N MET A 95 0.58 -11.05 -4.04
CA MET A 95 1.36 -10.76 -5.24
C MET A 95 1.94 -9.33 -5.11
N GLN A 96 3.15 -9.09 -5.62
CA GLN A 96 3.67 -7.73 -5.67
C GLN A 96 2.80 -6.90 -6.62
N PRO A 97 2.54 -5.60 -6.34
CA PRO A 97 1.72 -4.76 -7.22
C PRO A 97 2.19 -4.78 -8.69
N ILE A 98 3.50 -4.82 -8.90
CA ILE A 98 4.09 -4.91 -10.24
C ILE A 98 3.73 -6.22 -10.98
N ASP A 99 3.65 -7.33 -10.25
CA ASP A 99 3.31 -8.63 -10.83
C ASP A 99 1.83 -8.71 -11.16
N PHE A 100 0.97 -8.07 -10.35
CA PHE A 100 -0.46 -7.95 -10.64
C PHE A 100 -0.70 -7.13 -11.90
N GLU A 101 -0.03 -5.99 -12.05
CA GLU A 101 -0.12 -5.17 -13.25
C GLU A 101 0.35 -5.93 -14.50
N LYS A 102 1.49 -6.63 -14.41
CA LYS A 102 1.99 -7.48 -15.51
C LYS A 102 0.99 -8.57 -15.88
N LEU A 103 0.43 -9.26 -14.90
CA LEU A 103 -0.56 -10.29 -15.12
C LEU A 103 -1.81 -9.70 -15.79
N TRP A 104 -2.36 -8.61 -15.25
CA TRP A 104 -3.54 -7.96 -15.80
C TRP A 104 -3.33 -7.48 -17.24
N HIS A 105 -2.15 -6.94 -17.54
CA HIS A 105 -1.74 -6.59 -18.90
C HIS A 105 -1.63 -7.80 -19.82
N SER A 106 -1.02 -8.90 -19.37
CA SER A 106 -0.83 -10.11 -20.17
C SER A 106 -2.14 -10.81 -20.54
N LYS A 107 -3.21 -10.56 -19.78
CA LYS A 107 -4.56 -11.12 -20.01
C LYS A 107 -5.43 -10.24 -20.89
N ARG A 108 -4.88 -9.17 -21.48
CA ARG A 108 -5.61 -8.32 -22.43
C ARG A 108 -5.73 -9.00 -23.78
N THR A 109 -6.94 -9.03 -24.31
CA THR A 109 -7.25 -9.58 -25.63
C THR A 109 -7.99 -8.53 -26.43
N GLN A 110 -7.59 -8.32 -27.68
CA GLN A 110 -8.25 -7.38 -28.58
C GLN A 110 -9.73 -7.76 -28.74
N GLY A 111 -10.62 -6.76 -28.64
CA GLY A 111 -12.07 -6.97 -28.75
C GLY A 111 -12.75 -7.45 -27.46
N LEU A 112 -12.02 -7.65 -26.37
CA LEU A 112 -12.56 -8.04 -25.06
C LEU A 112 -12.19 -7.03 -23.97
N ILE A 113 -13.05 -6.92 -22.95
CA ILE A 113 -12.77 -6.13 -21.75
C ILE A 113 -12.21 -7.07 -20.67
N THR A 114 -10.91 -6.94 -20.39
CA THR A 114 -10.26 -7.69 -19.31
C THR A 114 -10.47 -6.98 -17.97
N VAL A 115 -11.29 -7.58 -17.11
CA VAL A 115 -11.54 -7.10 -15.74
C VAL A 115 -10.50 -7.69 -14.78
N GLY A 116 -9.96 -6.83 -13.91
CA GLY A 116 -9.09 -7.21 -12.81
C GLY A 116 -9.58 -6.55 -11.52
N GLY A 117 -9.34 -7.18 -10.38
CA GLY A 117 -9.80 -6.68 -9.09
C GLY A 117 -8.99 -7.23 -7.93
N LEU A 118 -9.08 -6.52 -6.80
CA LEU A 118 -8.43 -6.86 -5.54
C LEU A 118 -9.52 -7.15 -4.51
N TYR A 119 -9.34 -8.20 -3.71
CA TYR A 119 -10.23 -8.52 -2.60
C TYR A 119 -9.40 -8.83 -1.36
N PHE A 120 -9.51 -7.96 -0.36
CA PHE A 120 -8.76 -8.06 0.89
C PHE A 120 -9.66 -7.77 2.07
N LYS A 121 -9.45 -8.52 3.16
CA LYS A 121 -10.00 -8.19 4.46
C LYS A 121 -8.91 -7.49 5.26
N TYR A 122 -9.21 -6.31 5.81
CA TYR A 122 -8.28 -5.51 6.60
C TYR A 122 -8.96 -5.02 7.88
N ALA A 123 -8.15 -4.56 8.83
CA ALA A 123 -8.62 -3.94 10.06
C ALA A 123 -8.27 -2.45 10.08
N LYS A 124 -9.07 -1.68 10.81
CA LYS A 124 -8.85 -0.29 11.18
C LYS A 124 -9.21 -0.14 12.65
N PHE A 125 -8.54 0.75 13.39
CA PHE A 125 -9.04 1.17 14.69
C PHE A 125 -10.42 1.81 14.55
N LYS A 126 -11.25 1.66 15.59
CA LYS A 126 -12.48 2.43 15.67
C LYS A 126 -12.14 3.91 15.83
N ASP A 127 -12.94 4.79 15.24
CA ASP A 127 -12.71 6.23 15.32
C ASP A 127 -12.75 6.74 16.78
N ASP A 128 -13.42 6.02 17.69
CA ASP A 128 -13.52 6.32 19.11
C ASP A 128 -12.50 5.58 20.00
N ALA A 129 -11.48 4.92 19.43
CA ALA A 129 -10.55 4.09 20.17
C ALA A 129 -9.86 4.82 21.35
N ARG A 130 -9.61 6.12 21.23
CA ARG A 130 -8.98 6.92 22.30
C ARG A 130 -9.86 7.06 23.54
N THR A 131 -11.18 7.08 23.38
CA THR A 131 -12.13 7.29 24.49
C THR A 131 -12.25 6.07 25.39
N HIS A 132 -11.97 4.87 24.87
CA HIS A 132 -12.10 3.60 25.61
C HIS A 132 -10.79 3.12 26.26
N LEU A 133 -9.66 3.79 26.00
CA LEU A 133 -8.35 3.43 26.56
C LEU A 133 -8.03 4.12 27.90
N VAL A 134 -8.89 5.02 28.37
CA VAL A 134 -8.73 5.79 29.62
C VAL A 134 -9.78 5.38 30.68
N ARG A 135 -10.16 4.11 30.72
CA ARG A 135 -11.00 3.54 31.78
C ARG A 135 -10.31 2.45 32.55
#